data_AF-A0A3M2SYE0-F1
#
_entry.id   AF-A0A3M2SYE0-F1
#
_cell.length_a   1.000
_cell.length_b   1.000
_cell.length_c   1.000
_cell.angle_alpha   90.00
_cell.angle_beta   90.00
_cell.angle_gamma   90.00
#
_symmetry.space_group_name_H-M   'P 1'
#
loop_
_entity.id
_entity.type
_entity.pdbx_description
1 polymer ?
#
loop_
_entity_poly.entity_id
_entity_poly.type
_entity_poly.pdbx_seq_one_letter_code
_entity_poly.pdbx_strand_id
1 'polypeptide(L)'
;LIRYFLYHPRNPRPLKFSRTRYLRHWTIHRAWHLYQARRRRAHELELQRQYHAMSAACEELRTGAGDGGKLFRVAMNKRGVYTQLAPIEYGRLQTEWPSSDGWDHGWTRPRK
;
A
#
# COMPACT_ATOMS: atom_id res chain seq x y z
N LEU A 1 3.92 -38.70 7.63
CA LEU A 1 4.36 -37.41 8.22
C LEU A 1 3.36 -36.26 7.94
N ILE A 2 3.04 -35.92 6.69
CA ILE A 2 2.14 -34.78 6.34
C ILE A 2 0.74 -34.90 6.98
N ARG A 3 0.11 -36.10 6.92
CA ARG A 3 -1.20 -36.34 7.54
C ARG A 3 -1.22 -36.08 9.06
N TYR A 4 -0.09 -36.28 9.74
CA TYR A 4 0.02 -35.95 11.15
C TYR A 4 -0.11 -34.45 11.34
N PHE A 5 0.73 -33.62 10.71
CA PHE A 5 0.67 -32.17 10.88
C PHE A 5 -0.66 -31.52 10.50
N LEU A 6 -1.41 -32.08 9.54
CA LEU A 6 -2.71 -31.54 9.12
C LEU A 6 -3.87 -31.94 10.04
N TYR A 7 -3.81 -33.14 10.66
CA TYR A 7 -4.94 -33.70 11.41
C TYR A 7 -4.60 -33.96 12.88
N HIS A 8 -3.45 -33.49 13.36
CA HIS A 8 -3.01 -33.80 14.70
C HIS A 8 -3.93 -33.15 15.74
N PRO A 9 -4.60 -33.93 16.62
CA PRO A 9 -5.56 -33.40 17.60
C PRO A 9 -4.93 -32.60 18.76
N ARG A 10 -3.66 -32.14 18.65
CA ARG A 10 -3.02 -31.25 19.65
C ARG A 10 -3.51 -29.79 19.58
N ASN A 11 -4.74 -29.57 19.11
CA ASN A 11 -5.36 -28.26 19.24
C ASN A 11 -5.70 -28.03 20.72
N PRO A 12 -5.24 -26.94 21.34
CA PRO A 12 -5.62 -26.65 22.71
C PRO A 12 -7.13 -26.43 22.80
N ARG A 13 -7.69 -26.70 23.98
CA ARG A 13 -9.11 -26.42 24.23
C ARG A 13 -9.40 -24.92 24.03
N PRO A 14 -10.61 -24.55 23.59
CA PRO A 14 -11.01 -23.15 23.48
C PRO A 14 -10.79 -22.39 24.79
N LEU A 15 -10.35 -21.15 24.65
CA LEU A 15 -9.98 -20.30 25.77
C LEU A 15 -11.22 -19.88 26.57
N LYS A 16 -11.22 -20.16 27.87
CA LYS A 16 -12.29 -19.76 28.80
C LYS A 16 -11.85 -18.55 29.60
N PHE A 17 -12.53 -17.42 29.43
CA PHE A 17 -12.24 -16.20 30.16
C PHE A 17 -13.23 -15.97 31.30
N SER A 18 -12.73 -15.44 32.43
CA SER A 18 -13.59 -14.84 33.45
C SER A 18 -14.24 -13.56 32.91
N ARG A 19 -15.34 -13.11 33.53
CA ARG A 19 -16.09 -11.92 33.08
C ARG A 19 -15.20 -10.69 32.90
N THR A 20 -14.36 -10.37 33.88
CA THR A 20 -13.47 -9.19 33.83
C THR A 20 -12.41 -9.30 32.74
N ARG A 21 -11.84 -10.50 32.54
CA ARG A 21 -10.88 -10.77 31.47
C ARG A 21 -11.52 -10.68 30.09
N TYR A 22 -12.73 -11.22 29.94
CA TYR A 22 -13.50 -11.14 28.69
C TYR A 22 -13.81 -9.68 28.32
N LEU A 23 -14.26 -8.87 29.29
CA LEU A 23 -14.53 -7.45 29.05
C LEU A 23 -13.27 -6.69 28.62
N ARG A 24 -12.12 -6.91 29.26
CA ARG A 24 -10.84 -6.30 28.84
C ARG A 24 -10.47 -6.70 27.41
N HIS A 25 -10.58 -7.99 27.08
CA HIS A 25 -10.32 -8.47 25.72
C HIS A 25 -11.26 -7.81 24.71
N TRP A 26 -12.56 -7.72 25.03
CA TRP A 26 -13.56 -7.09 24.16
C TRP A 26 -13.26 -5.62 23.91
N THR A 27 -12.87 -4.87 24.96
CA THR A 27 -12.50 -3.46 24.83
C THR A 27 -11.27 -3.27 23.93
N ILE A 28 -10.21 -4.07 24.12
CA ILE A 28 -9.00 -4.01 23.28
C ILE A 28 -9.35 -4.34 21.82
N HIS A 29 -10.13 -5.40 21.60
CA HIS A 29 -10.57 -5.80 20.28
C HIS A 29 -11.38 -4.70 19.60
N ARG A 30 -12.33 -4.07 20.32
CA ARG A 30 -13.12 -2.96 19.78
C ARG A 30 -12.28 -1.73 19.45
N ALA A 31 -11.32 -1.38 20.31
CA ALA A 31 -10.38 -0.29 20.08
C ALA A 31 -9.52 -0.53 18.84
N TRP A 32 -9.05 -1.77 18.65
CA TRP A 32 -8.30 -2.17 17.45
C TRP A 32 -9.13 -2.02 16.17
N HIS A 33 -10.38 -2.50 16.17
CA HIS A 33 -11.28 -2.32 15.03
C HIS A 33 -11.53 -0.86 14.70
N LEU A 34 -11.71 -0.02 15.73
CA LEU A 34 -11.88 1.42 15.54
C LEU A 34 -10.61 2.06 14.94
N TYR A 35 -9.43 1.68 15.43
CA TYR A 35 -8.15 2.13 14.88
C TYR A 35 -7.98 1.72 13.42
N GLN A 36 -8.27 0.46 13.07
CA GLN A 36 -8.22 -0.03 11.69
C GLN A 36 -9.21 0.71 10.78
N ALA A 37 -10.42 0.99 11.25
CA ALA A 37 -11.41 1.77 10.50
C ALA A 37 -10.92 3.20 10.24
N ARG A 38 -10.33 3.86 11.25
CA ARG A 38 -9.72 5.18 11.10
C ARG A 38 -8.56 5.17 10.11
N ARG A 39 -7.68 4.16 10.17
CA ARG A 39 -6.57 4.00 9.21
C ARG A 39 -7.05 3.83 7.77
N ARG A 40 -8.05 2.99 7.54
CA ARG A 40 -8.64 2.80 6.21
C ARG A 40 -9.24 4.10 5.68
N ARG A 41 -10.05 4.79 6.49
CA ARG A 41 -10.64 6.08 6.10
C ARG A 41 -9.57 7.14 5.80
N ALA A 42 -8.52 7.22 6.61
CA ALA A 42 -7.42 8.16 6.36
C ALA A 42 -6.71 7.86 5.04
N HIS A 43 -6.48 6.58 4.74
CA HIS A 43 -5.89 6.16 3.46
C HIS A 43 -6.80 6.49 2.27
N GLU A 44 -8.11 6.23 2.37
CA GLU A 44 -9.10 6.57 1.33
C GLU A 44 -9.15 8.08 1.07
N LEU A 45 -9.15 8.90 2.12
CA LEU A 45 -9.12 10.37 1.99
C LEU A 45 -7.84 10.86 1.33
N GLU A 46 -6.70 10.25 1.65
CA GLU A 46 -5.42 10.61 1.02
C GLU A 46 -5.39 10.22 -0.46
N LEU A 47 -5.92 9.05 -0.82
CA LEU A 47 -6.09 8.65 -2.23
C LEU A 47 -7.03 9.60 -2.99
N GLN A 48 -8.15 10.00 -2.37
CA GLN A 48 -9.06 11.00 -2.94
C GLN A 48 -8.36 12.34 -3.13
N ARG A 49 -7.58 12.80 -2.15
CA ARG A 49 -6.80 14.04 -2.24
C ARG A 49 -5.82 14.00 -3.40
N GLN A 50 -5.07 12.91 -3.55
CA GLN A 50 -4.14 12.71 -4.66
C GLN A 50 -4.87 12.69 -6.00
N TYR A 51 -6.01 11.99 -6.09
CA TYR A 51 -6.84 11.94 -7.28
C TYR A 51 -7.36 13.34 -7.69
N HIS A 52 -7.90 14.10 -6.74
CA HIS A 52 -8.39 15.46 -7.01
C HIS A 52 -7.25 16.39 -7.44
N ALA A 53 -6.08 16.30 -6.82
CA ALA A 53 -4.90 17.07 -7.22
C ALA A 53 -4.45 16.72 -8.65
N MET A 54 -4.38 15.44 -9.00
CA MET A 54 -4.07 14.99 -10.36
C MET A 54 -5.11 15.48 -11.38
N SER A 55 -6.40 15.40 -11.03
CA SER A 55 -7.50 15.85 -11.89
C SER A 55 -7.42 17.36 -12.15
N ALA A 56 -7.17 18.16 -11.11
CA ALA A 56 -7.04 19.61 -11.25
C ALA A 56 -5.84 20.00 -12.12
N ALA A 57 -4.68 19.35 -11.91
CA ALA A 57 -3.50 19.58 -12.73
C ALA A 57 -3.71 19.19 -14.21
N CYS A 58 -4.43 18.10 -14.46
CA CYS A 58 -4.77 17.68 -15.83
C CYS A 58 -5.75 18.66 -16.50
N GLU A 59 -6.68 19.23 -15.75
CA GLU A 59 -7.61 20.23 -16.27
C GLU A 59 -6.91 21.54 -16.64
N GLU A 60 -5.97 22.00 -15.80
CA GLU A 60 -5.07 23.12 -16.12
C GLU A 60 -4.25 22.85 -17.39
N LEU A 61 -3.69 21.64 -17.55
CA LEU A 61 -2.96 21.26 -18.77
C LEU A 61 -3.85 21.23 -20.02
N ARG A 62 -5.17 21.05 -19.86
CA ARG A 62 -6.12 20.94 -20.97
C ARG A 62 -6.54 22.32 -21.49
N THR A 63 -6.72 23.28 -20.59
CA THR A 63 -7.31 24.59 -20.91
C THR A 63 -6.36 25.76 -20.66
N GLY A 64 -5.54 25.71 -19.62
CA GLY A 64 -4.68 26.80 -19.16
C GLY A 64 -3.29 26.88 -19.81
N ALA A 65 -2.80 25.79 -20.41
CA ALA A 65 -1.45 25.74 -20.99
C ALA A 65 -1.27 26.49 -22.33
N GLY A 66 -2.34 27.00 -22.93
CA GLY A 66 -2.29 27.78 -24.19
C GLY A 66 -1.86 26.98 -25.44
N ASP A 67 -1.75 25.66 -25.34
CA ASP A 67 -1.26 24.75 -26.38
C ASP A 67 -2.38 23.97 -27.09
N GLY A 68 -3.63 24.36 -26.85
CA GLY A 68 -4.82 23.67 -27.36
C GLY A 68 -4.99 22.25 -26.79
N GLY A 69 -4.43 21.95 -25.63
CA GLY A 69 -4.52 20.63 -24.98
C GLY A 69 -3.60 19.57 -25.58
N LYS A 70 -2.52 19.97 -26.26
CA LYS A 70 -1.52 19.05 -26.82
C LYS A 70 -0.81 18.27 -25.71
N LEU A 71 -0.33 18.94 -24.67
CA LEU A 71 0.35 18.36 -23.51
C LEU A 71 -0.58 17.40 -22.75
N PHE A 72 -1.84 17.78 -22.57
CA PHE A 72 -2.86 16.90 -21.99
C PHE A 72 -3.01 15.59 -22.78
N ARG A 73 -3.13 15.66 -24.12
CA ARG A 73 -3.21 14.45 -24.96
C ARG A 73 -1.98 13.55 -24.86
N VAL A 74 -0.79 14.15 -24.78
CA VAL A 74 0.47 13.41 -24.59
C VAL A 74 0.50 12.73 -23.22
N ALA A 75 0.13 13.42 -22.15
CA ALA A 75 0.10 12.89 -20.78
C ALA A 75 -0.90 11.73 -20.61
N MET A 76 -2.01 11.74 -21.36
CA MET A 76 -3.03 10.69 -21.31
C MET A 76 -2.63 9.41 -22.07
N ASN A 77 -1.51 9.42 -22.78
CA ASN A 77 -1.04 8.24 -23.51
C ASN A 77 -0.67 7.10 -22.54
N LYS A 78 -1.17 5.89 -22.80
CA LYS A 78 -0.91 4.68 -21.99
C LYS A 78 0.14 3.75 -22.60
N ARG A 79 0.88 4.21 -23.60
CA ARG A 79 1.97 3.44 -24.22
C ARG A 79 2.98 3.02 -23.15
N GLY A 80 3.27 1.73 -23.07
CA GLY A 80 4.22 1.17 -22.10
C GLY A 80 3.63 0.88 -20.72
N VAL A 81 2.50 1.47 -20.32
CA VAL A 81 1.96 1.32 -18.95
C VAL A 81 1.63 -0.14 -18.61
N TYR A 82 1.11 -0.90 -19.58
CA TYR A 82 0.70 -2.30 -19.38
C TYR A 82 1.76 -3.33 -19.81
N THR A 83 2.87 -2.88 -20.41
CA THR A 83 3.93 -3.77 -20.93
C THR A 83 5.25 -3.56 -20.21
N GLN A 84 5.60 -2.31 -19.95
CA GLN A 84 6.76 -1.85 -19.19
C GLN A 84 6.26 -1.40 -17.81
N LEU A 85 5.97 -2.39 -16.96
CA LEU A 85 5.56 -2.15 -15.57
C LEU A 85 6.65 -1.37 -14.81
N ALA A 86 6.35 -1.04 -13.54
CA ALA A 86 7.33 -0.43 -12.65
C ALA A 86 8.64 -1.26 -12.62
N PRO A 87 9.82 -0.60 -12.66
CA PRO A 87 11.09 -1.32 -12.61
C PRO A 87 11.20 -2.18 -11.35
N ILE A 88 11.78 -3.37 -11.48
CA ILE A 88 11.82 -4.37 -10.40
C ILE A 88 12.59 -3.86 -9.18
N GLU A 89 13.53 -2.94 -9.38
CA GLU A 89 14.31 -2.28 -8.35
C GLU A 89 13.43 -1.45 -7.38
N TYR A 90 12.31 -0.91 -7.87
CA TYR A 90 11.33 -0.19 -7.03
C TYR A 90 10.32 -1.12 -6.36
N GLY A 91 10.24 -2.40 -6.76
CA GLY A 91 9.38 -3.41 -6.14
C GLY A 91 9.86 -3.90 -4.77
N ARG A 92 10.93 -3.30 -4.21
CA ARG A 92 11.48 -3.66 -2.90
C ARG A 92 10.50 -3.30 -1.78
N LEU A 93 10.11 -4.32 -1.01
CA LEU A 93 9.25 -4.15 0.15
C LEU A 93 10.00 -3.49 1.31
N GLN A 94 9.26 -2.82 2.19
CA GLN A 94 9.81 -2.29 3.44
C GLN A 94 10.27 -3.45 4.33
N THR A 95 11.46 -3.32 4.91
CA THR A 95 12.05 -4.29 5.85
C THR A 95 12.07 -3.72 7.26
N GLU A 96 12.02 -4.58 8.27
CA GLU A 96 12.11 -4.18 9.69
C GLU A 96 13.46 -3.52 10.04
N TRP A 97 14.53 -3.98 9.37
CA TRP A 97 15.88 -3.45 9.54
C TRP A 97 16.43 -2.99 8.18
N PRO A 98 17.20 -1.89 8.12
CA PRO A 98 17.83 -1.46 6.88
C PRO A 98 18.93 -2.44 6.46
N SER A 99 19.31 -2.41 5.19
CA SER A 99 20.53 -3.08 4.73
C SER A 99 21.77 -2.39 5.31
N SER A 100 22.89 -3.12 5.36
CA SER A 100 24.17 -2.59 5.84
C SER A 100 24.56 -1.29 5.11
N ASP A 101 24.36 -1.26 3.79
CA ASP A 101 24.75 -0.13 2.96
C ASP A 101 23.64 0.95 2.86
N GLY A 102 22.39 0.62 3.22
CA GLY A 102 21.23 1.51 3.21
C GLY A 102 20.80 1.99 1.81
N TRP A 103 21.62 2.83 1.18
CA TRP A 103 21.38 3.43 -0.13
C TRP A 103 22.66 3.41 -1.00
N ASP A 104 22.49 3.09 -2.28
CA ASP A 104 23.59 3.11 -3.24
C ASP A 104 23.80 4.54 -3.80
N HIS A 105 24.76 5.27 -3.21
CA HIS A 105 25.19 6.58 -3.70
C HIS A 105 26.09 6.51 -4.94
N GLY A 106 26.63 5.33 -5.29
CA GLY A 106 27.50 5.09 -6.42
C GLY A 106 26.76 4.69 -7.70
N TRP A 107 25.43 4.72 -7.68
CA TRP A 107 24.62 4.29 -8.81
C TRP A 107 25.00 5.05 -10.09
N THR A 108 25.33 4.28 -11.14
CA THR A 108 25.58 4.79 -12.49
C THR A 108 24.71 4.03 -13.48
N ARG A 109 24.33 4.69 -14.59
CA ARG A 109 23.58 4.03 -15.66
C ARG A 109 24.42 2.86 -16.19
N PRO A 110 23.90 1.61 -16.17
CA PRO A 110 24.59 0.48 -16.78
C PRO A 110 24.89 0.77 -18.25
N ARG A 111 26.10 0.46 -18.71
CA ARG A 111 26.38 0.46 -20.15
C ARG A 111 25.48 -0.58 -20.81
N LYS A 112 24.83 -0.18 -21.91
CA LYS A 112 23.96 -1.04 -22.71
C LYS A 112 24.77 -2.13 -23.42
#